data_AF-A0A382ADI0-F1
#
_entry.id   AF-A0A382ADI0-F1
#
_cell.length_a   1.000
_cell.length_b   1.000
_cell.length_c   1.000
_cell.angle_alpha   90.00
_cell.angle_beta   90.00
_cell.angle_gamma   90.00
#
_symmetry.space_group_name_H-M   'P 1'
#
loop_
_entity.id
_entity.type
_entity.pdbx_description
1 polymer ?
#
loop_
_entity_poly.entity_id
_entity_poly.type
_entity_poly.pdbx_seq_one_letter_code
_entity_poly.pdbx_strand_id
1 'polypeptide(L)'
;MRDTPDYEDIPGTYVFDAHRSRSGYALNMFCMSLNDPTNRDAFGKDPSGYLDRWPLSPEQREAIEKRDWLQMIVLGGNIYYTFKLAAVDGLSMQDLGARMSGVTTSDFTEMMIAGGRPIEGNRSKVSENVR
;
A
#
# COMPACT_ATOMS: atom_id res chain seq x y z
N MET A 1 28.50 2.94 -7.52
CA MET A 1 27.26 3.66 -7.21
C MET A 1 26.24 3.13 -8.19
N ARG A 2 25.15 2.48 -7.75
CA ARG A 2 24.10 2.12 -8.72
C ARG A 2 23.33 3.40 -9.01
N ASP A 3 23.15 3.71 -10.28
CA ASP A 3 22.27 4.79 -10.69
C ASP A 3 20.88 4.57 -10.09
N THR A 4 20.22 5.66 -9.71
CA THR A 4 18.82 5.62 -9.29
C THR A 4 18.00 4.98 -10.41
N PRO A 5 17.19 3.95 -10.14
CA PRO A 5 16.42 3.30 -11.18
C PRO A 5 15.45 4.25 -11.88
N ASP A 6 15.30 4.14 -13.19
CA ASP A 6 14.44 5.03 -14.00
C ASP A 6 13.00 5.13 -13.48
N TYR A 7 12.48 4.06 -12.87
CA TYR A 7 11.12 4.04 -12.32
C TYR A 7 10.92 4.95 -11.11
N GLU A 8 11.99 5.41 -10.46
CA GLU A 8 11.90 6.42 -9.40
C GLU A 8 11.52 7.80 -9.96
N ASP A 9 11.58 8.02 -11.28
CA ASP A 9 11.06 9.23 -11.93
C ASP A 9 9.52 9.23 -12.06
N ILE A 10 8.83 8.11 -11.80
CA ILE A 10 7.38 8.04 -11.97
C ILE A 10 6.68 8.68 -10.74
N PRO A 11 5.89 9.75 -10.90
CA PRO A 11 5.21 10.40 -9.78
C PRO A 11 4.21 9.46 -9.10
N GLY A 12 4.23 9.41 -7.76
CA GLY A 12 3.26 8.63 -6.96
C GLY A 12 3.31 7.11 -7.17
N THR A 13 4.37 6.58 -7.79
CA THR A 13 4.54 5.15 -8.06
C THR A 13 5.71 4.59 -7.26
N TYR A 14 5.48 3.48 -6.56
CA TYR A 14 6.49 2.78 -5.78
C TYR A 14 6.66 1.38 -6.36
N VAL A 15 7.60 1.22 -7.29
CA VAL A 15 7.81 -0.07 -7.96
C VAL A 15 8.31 -1.11 -6.96
N PHE A 16 7.62 -2.25 -6.91
CA PHE A 16 7.97 -3.37 -6.03
C PHE A 16 9.16 -4.16 -6.57
N ASP A 17 10.34 -3.61 -6.39
CA ASP A 17 11.61 -4.17 -6.81
C ASP A 17 12.21 -5.13 -5.76
N ALA A 18 13.41 -5.65 -6.02
CA ALA A 18 14.09 -6.54 -5.10
C ALA A 18 14.47 -5.87 -3.76
N HIS A 19 14.69 -4.55 -3.73
CA HIS A 19 14.96 -3.83 -2.48
C HIS A 19 13.70 -3.74 -1.62
N ARG A 20 12.58 -3.27 -2.18
CA ARG A 20 11.29 -3.17 -1.48
C ARG A 20 10.75 -4.53 -1.07
N SER A 21 10.95 -5.56 -1.89
CA SER A 21 10.59 -6.94 -1.56
C SER A 21 11.28 -7.43 -0.29
N ARG A 22 12.57 -7.12 -0.10
CA ARG A 22 13.31 -7.49 1.11
C ARG A 22 12.89 -6.63 2.31
N SER A 23 12.79 -5.31 2.14
CA SER A 23 12.43 -4.41 3.25
C SER A 23 11.02 -4.65 3.79
N GLY A 24 10.08 -4.98 2.89
CA GLY A 24 8.69 -5.25 3.21
C GLY A 24 8.36 -6.71 3.50
N TYR A 25 9.35 -7.61 3.58
CA TYR A 25 9.07 -9.06 3.70
C TYR A 25 8.18 -9.39 4.90
N ALA A 26 8.49 -8.87 6.09
CA ALA A 26 7.69 -9.12 7.29
C ALA A 26 6.26 -8.61 7.16
N LEU A 27 6.08 -7.37 6.67
CA LEU A 27 4.78 -6.76 6.38
C LEU A 27 3.96 -7.61 5.40
N ASN A 28 4.56 -8.00 4.28
CA ASN A 28 3.89 -8.80 3.26
C ASN A 28 3.51 -10.19 3.80
N MET A 29 4.37 -10.85 4.56
CA MET A 29 4.09 -12.17 5.14
C MET A 29 3.03 -12.11 6.25
N PHE A 30 3.00 -11.03 7.03
CA PHE A 30 1.86 -10.74 7.92
C PHE A 30 0.57 -10.69 7.12
N CYS A 31 0.51 -9.91 6.04
CA CYS A 31 -0.73 -9.85 5.25
C CYS A 31 -1.08 -11.21 4.61
N MET A 32 -0.10 -12.02 4.20
CA MET A 32 -0.37 -13.38 3.69
C MET A 32 -0.99 -14.29 4.74
N SER A 33 -0.63 -14.17 6.01
CA SER A 33 -1.17 -15.05 7.05
C SER A 33 -2.68 -14.91 7.19
N LEU A 34 -3.23 -13.75 6.82
CA LEU A 34 -4.66 -13.44 6.87
C LEU A 34 -5.49 -14.19 5.82
N ASN A 35 -4.88 -14.96 4.91
CA ASN A 35 -5.62 -15.91 4.08
C ASN A 35 -6.26 -17.04 4.92
N ASP A 36 -5.67 -17.40 6.06
CA ASP A 36 -6.21 -18.40 6.97
C ASP A 36 -7.30 -17.80 7.89
N PRO A 37 -8.51 -18.37 7.96
CA PRO A 37 -9.57 -17.90 8.87
C PRO A 37 -9.15 -17.86 10.34
N THR A 38 -8.38 -18.85 10.80
CA THR A 38 -7.92 -18.94 12.20
C THR A 38 -7.02 -17.75 12.55
N ASN A 39 -6.20 -17.31 11.59
CA ASN A 39 -5.35 -16.13 11.74
C ASN A 39 -6.15 -14.85 11.75
N ARG A 40 -7.20 -14.74 10.92
CA ARG A 40 -8.13 -13.59 10.97
C ARG A 40 -8.84 -13.50 12.31
N ASP A 41 -9.33 -14.62 12.83
CA ASP A 41 -9.98 -14.66 14.14
C ASP A 41 -9.02 -14.27 15.27
N ALA A 42 -7.77 -14.73 15.20
CA ALA A 42 -6.74 -14.35 16.17
C ALA A 42 -6.37 -12.87 16.08
N PHE A 43 -6.18 -12.33 14.87
CA PHE A 43 -5.90 -10.92 14.64
C PHE A 43 -7.06 -10.03 15.08
N GLY A 44 -8.31 -10.42 14.82
CA GLY A 44 -9.49 -9.66 15.23
C GLY A 44 -9.70 -9.61 16.74
N LYS A 45 -9.26 -10.62 17.49
CA LYS A 45 -9.35 -10.66 18.96
C LYS A 45 -8.30 -9.82 19.66
N ASP A 46 -7.07 -9.84 19.15
CA ASP A 46 -5.95 -9.07 19.70
C ASP A 46 -5.02 -8.63 18.56
N PRO A 47 -5.33 -7.50 17.91
CA PRO A 47 -4.53 -7.02 16.79
C PRO A 47 -3.07 -6.77 17.18
N SER A 48 -2.85 -6.10 18.32
CA SER A 48 -1.50 -5.74 18.79
C SER A 48 -0.67 -6.97 19.10
N GLY A 49 -1.20 -7.91 19.89
CA GLY A 49 -0.49 -9.15 20.21
C GLY A 49 -0.35 -10.11 19.03
N TYR A 50 -1.20 -10.01 18.00
CA TYR A 50 -0.98 -10.72 16.74
C TYR A 50 0.19 -10.13 15.95
N LEU A 51 0.32 -8.80 15.91
CA LEU A 51 1.43 -8.11 15.25
C LEU A 51 2.78 -8.37 15.93
N ASP A 52 2.80 -8.58 17.24
CA ASP A 52 4.03 -8.93 18.00
C ASP A 52 4.70 -10.24 17.53
N ARG A 53 4.00 -11.09 16.77
CA ARG A 53 4.55 -12.33 16.19
C ARG A 53 5.40 -12.09 14.96
N TRP A 54 5.37 -10.88 14.41
CA TRP A 54 6.02 -10.53 13.16
C TRP A 54 7.18 -9.56 13.43
N PRO A 55 8.34 -9.73 12.77
CA PRO A 55 9.48 -8.83 12.92
C PRO A 55 9.28 -7.55 12.09
N LEU A 56 8.22 -6.80 12.38
CA LEU A 56 7.88 -5.54 11.73
C LEU A 56 8.77 -4.41 12.25
N SER A 57 9.11 -3.45 11.39
CA SER A 57 9.65 -2.18 11.88
C SER A 57 8.57 -1.39 12.64
N PRO A 58 8.95 -0.46 13.54
CA PRO A 58 7.99 0.41 14.21
C PRO A 58 7.05 1.14 13.24
N GLU A 59 7.59 1.62 12.12
CA GLU A 59 6.83 2.34 11.08
C GLU A 59 5.88 1.41 10.32
N GLN A 60 6.27 0.16 10.06
CA GLN A 60 5.40 -0.83 9.43
C GLN A 60 4.23 -1.18 10.34
N ARG A 61 4.51 -1.39 11.64
CA ARG A 61 3.46 -1.65 12.64
C ARG A 61 2.49 -0.47 12.72
N GLU A 62 3.01 0.74 12.84
CA GLU A 62 2.20 1.96 12.89
C GLU A 62 1.31 2.10 11.64
N ALA A 63 1.86 1.85 10.44
CA ALA A 63 1.10 1.91 9.21
C ALA A 63 -0.04 0.88 9.16
N ILE A 64 0.20 -0.36 9.65
CA ILE A 64 -0.84 -1.39 9.76
C ILE A 64 -1.92 -0.95 10.77
N GLU A 65 -1.53 -0.54 11.96
CA GLU A 65 -2.46 -0.16 13.05
C GLU A 65 -3.34 1.03 12.65
N LYS A 66 -2.76 2.03 11.97
CA LYS A 66 -3.48 3.21 11.48
C LYS A 66 -4.21 2.99 10.15
N ARG A 67 -4.05 1.83 9.52
CA ARG A 67 -4.52 1.56 8.15
C ARG A 67 -4.06 2.62 7.16
N ASP A 68 -2.81 3.06 7.30
CA ASP A 68 -2.16 3.94 6.34
C ASP A 68 -1.68 3.11 5.14
N TRP A 69 -2.59 2.92 4.19
CA TRP A 69 -2.37 2.09 3.01
C TRP A 69 -1.23 2.59 2.14
N LEU A 70 -1.09 3.91 1.97
CA LEU A 70 0.00 4.47 1.19
C LEU A 70 1.33 4.23 1.88
N GLN A 71 1.40 4.47 3.20
CA GLN A 71 2.62 4.24 3.95
C GLN A 71 3.02 2.76 3.98
N MET A 72 2.07 1.83 4.05
CA MET A 72 2.36 0.40 3.88
C MET A 72 3.07 0.11 2.55
N ILE A 73 2.63 0.72 1.44
CA ILE A 73 3.29 0.57 0.13
C ILE A 73 4.69 1.20 0.12
N VAL A 74 4.84 2.42 0.67
CA VAL A 74 6.13 3.12 0.79
C VAL A 74 7.15 2.26 1.56
N LEU A 75 6.71 1.59 2.62
CA LEU A 75 7.52 0.74 3.49
C LEU A 75 7.78 -0.68 2.93
N GLY A 76 7.49 -0.91 1.64
CA GLY A 76 7.77 -2.16 0.93
C GLY A 76 6.61 -3.15 0.92
N GLY A 77 5.42 -2.74 1.37
CA GLY A 77 4.19 -3.49 1.13
C GLY A 77 3.88 -3.55 -0.36
N ASN A 78 3.48 -4.72 -0.83
CA ASN A 78 2.93 -4.87 -2.17
C ASN A 78 1.40 -4.87 -2.10
N ILE A 79 0.73 -4.18 -3.02
CA ILE A 79 -0.74 -4.02 -3.00
C ILE A 79 -1.49 -5.36 -2.98
N TYR A 80 -0.97 -6.39 -3.67
CA TYR A 80 -1.62 -7.71 -3.68
C TYR A 80 -1.50 -8.44 -2.34
N TYR A 81 -0.52 -8.08 -1.51
CA TYR A 81 -0.37 -8.59 -0.16
C TYR A 81 -1.24 -7.78 0.79
N THR A 82 -1.09 -6.46 0.82
CA THR A 82 -1.83 -5.57 1.75
C THR A 82 -3.34 -5.65 1.54
N PHE A 83 -3.82 -5.97 0.34
CA PHE A 83 -5.24 -6.22 0.09
C PHE A 83 -5.85 -7.33 0.97
N LYS A 84 -5.06 -8.29 1.49
CA LYS A 84 -5.58 -9.29 2.43
C LYS A 84 -6.02 -8.66 3.75
N LEU A 85 -5.29 -7.64 4.23
CA LEU A 85 -5.72 -6.86 5.39
C LEU A 85 -6.98 -6.04 5.05
N ALA A 86 -7.02 -5.43 3.86
CA ALA A 86 -8.19 -4.67 3.43
C ALA A 86 -9.45 -5.55 3.35
N ALA A 87 -9.31 -6.79 2.88
CA ALA A 87 -10.39 -7.76 2.83
C ALA A 87 -10.89 -8.16 4.23
N VAL A 88 -10.03 -8.20 5.25
CA VAL A 88 -10.44 -8.38 6.67
C VAL A 88 -11.33 -7.21 7.11
N ASP A 89 -11.01 -5.99 6.68
CA ASP A 89 -11.78 -4.79 6.98
C ASP A 89 -13.00 -4.61 6.06
N GLY A 90 -13.27 -5.54 5.14
CA GLY A 90 -14.38 -5.46 4.18
C GLY A 90 -14.21 -4.40 3.09
N LEU A 91 -12.99 -3.93 2.83
CA LEU A 91 -12.69 -2.89 1.84
C LEU A 91 -12.47 -3.48 0.45
N SER A 92 -12.92 -2.76 -0.58
CA SER A 92 -12.63 -3.07 -1.97
C SER A 92 -11.30 -2.46 -2.44
N MET A 93 -10.79 -2.91 -3.59
CA MET A 93 -9.63 -2.29 -4.24
C MET A 93 -9.89 -0.82 -4.60
N GLN A 94 -11.13 -0.46 -4.90
CA GLN A 94 -11.53 0.91 -5.20
C GLN A 94 -11.47 1.80 -3.95
N ASP A 95 -11.87 1.29 -2.79
CA ASP A 95 -11.72 2.00 -1.51
C ASP A 95 -10.25 2.26 -1.18
N LEU A 96 -9.38 1.28 -1.45
CA LEU A 96 -7.94 1.48 -1.28
C LEU A 96 -7.40 2.54 -2.24
N GLY A 97 -7.83 2.54 -3.50
CA GLY A 97 -7.48 3.56 -4.48
C GLY A 97 -7.84 4.97 -4.00
N ALA A 98 -9.05 5.13 -3.46
CA ALA A 98 -9.53 6.41 -2.90
C ALA A 98 -8.68 6.85 -1.70
N ARG A 99 -8.46 5.97 -0.73
CA ARG A 99 -7.67 6.25 0.49
C ARG A 99 -6.23 6.62 0.17
N MET A 100 -5.57 5.90 -0.73
CA MET A 100 -4.19 6.19 -1.15
C MET A 100 -4.08 7.47 -1.99
N SER A 101 -5.19 7.91 -2.59
CA SER A 101 -5.28 9.17 -3.35
C SER A 101 -5.73 10.36 -2.50
N GLY A 102 -6.08 10.13 -1.22
CA GLY A 102 -6.52 11.20 -0.30
C GLY A 102 -7.91 11.76 -0.59
N VAL A 103 -8.77 11.01 -1.30
CA VAL A 103 -10.13 11.43 -1.67
C VAL A 103 -11.18 10.46 -1.13
N THR A 104 -12.46 10.84 -1.16
CA THR A 104 -13.53 9.92 -0.76
C THR A 104 -13.73 8.81 -1.80
N THR A 105 -14.32 7.68 -1.41
CA THR A 105 -14.69 6.62 -2.38
C THR A 105 -15.65 7.16 -3.44
N SER A 106 -16.56 8.09 -3.09
CA SER A 106 -17.48 8.71 -4.07
C SER A 106 -16.70 9.49 -5.12
N ASP A 107 -15.83 10.41 -4.71
CA ASP A 107 -15.03 11.23 -5.63
C ASP A 107 -14.14 10.37 -6.52
N PHE A 108 -13.53 9.32 -5.94
CA PHE A 108 -12.73 8.36 -6.72
C PHE A 108 -13.60 7.62 -7.74
N THR A 109 -14.81 7.22 -7.37
CA THR A 109 -15.77 6.55 -8.27
C THR A 109 -16.16 7.46 -9.42
N GLU A 110 -16.51 8.71 -9.13
CA GLU A 110 -16.86 9.72 -10.13
C GLU A 110 -15.69 9.97 -11.09
N MET A 111 -14.46 10.10 -10.57
CA MET A 111 -13.25 10.20 -11.39
C MET A 111 -13.10 9.00 -12.33
N MET A 112 -13.30 7.77 -11.83
CA MET A 112 -13.20 6.56 -12.65
C MET A 112 -14.30 6.49 -13.73
N ILE A 113 -15.53 6.93 -13.42
CA ILE A 113 -16.63 7.03 -14.40
C ILE A 113 -16.32 8.10 -15.45
N ALA A 114 -15.70 9.21 -15.06
CA ALA A 114 -15.33 10.31 -15.95
C ALA A 114 -14.11 10.02 -16.87
N GLY A 115 -13.59 8.79 -16.85
CA GLY A 115 -12.47 8.36 -17.70
C GLY A 115 -11.15 8.13 -16.97
N GLY A 116 -11.13 8.27 -15.64
CA GLY A 116 -9.96 8.02 -14.79
C GLY A 116 -9.02 9.22 -14.68
N ARG A 117 -7.92 9.02 -13.93
CA ARG A 117 -6.90 10.05 -13.71
C ARG A 117 -6.16 10.37 -15.02
N PRO A 118 -5.98 11.65 -15.38
CA PRO A 118 -5.24 12.04 -16.59
C PRO A 118 -3.77 11.65 -16.51
N ILE A 119 -3.15 11.46 -17.68
CA ILE A 119 -1.72 11.13 -17.79
C ILE A 119 -0.83 12.38 -17.71
N GLU A 120 -1.38 13.54 -18.04
CA GLU A 120 -0.71 14.83 -18.01
C GLU A 120 -0.24 15.15 -16.58
N GLY A 121 1.06 15.45 -16.41
CA GLY A 121 1.69 15.66 -15.10
C GLY A 121 2.04 14.38 -14.32
N ASN A 122 1.62 13.20 -14.78
CA ASN A 122 1.76 11.94 -14.02
C ASN A 122 2.72 10.93 -14.66
N ARG A 123 3.55 11.37 -15.61
CA ARG A 123 4.46 10.51 -16.37
C ARG A 123 5.91 10.56 -15.87
N SER A 124 6.37 11.73 -15.44
CA SER A 124 7.77 11.99 -15.07
C SER A 124 7.83 13.16 -14.10
N LYS A 125 8.60 13.03 -13.01
CA LYS A 125 8.86 14.11 -12.05
C LYS A 125 9.69 15.23 -12.69
N VAL A 126 10.61 14.89 -13.60
CA VAL A 126 11.46 15.87 -14.29
C VAL A 126 10.67 16.80 -15.22
N SER A 127 9.57 16.31 -15.80
CA SER A 127 8.73 17.13 -16.69
C SER A 127 7.96 18.27 -16.00
N GLU A 128 7.88 18.27 -14.66
CA GLU A 128 7.26 19.35 -13.88
C GLU A 128 8.17 20.57 -13.68
N ASN A 129 9.49 20.44 -13.91
CA ASN A 129 10.48 21.53 -13.73
C ASN A 129 10.74 22.37 -14.99
N VAL A 130 9.99 22.16 -16.07
CA VAL A 130 10.10 22.92 -17.33
C VAL A 130 8.77 23.63 -17.60
N ARG A 131 8.40 24.58 -16.73
CA ARG A 131 7.40 25.63 -17.02
C ARG A 131 7.81 26.92 -16.34
#